data_AF-A0A6J8B5R7-F1
#
_entry.id   AF-A0A6J8B5R7-F1
#
_cell.length_a   1.000
_cell.length_b   1.000
_cell.length_c   1.000
_cell.angle_alpha   90.00
_cell.angle_beta   90.00
_cell.angle_gamma   90.00
#
_symmetry.space_group_name_H-M   'P 1'
#
loop_
_entity.id
_entity.type
_entity.pdbx_description
1 polymer ?
#
loop_
_entity_poly.entity_id
_entity_poly.type
_entity_poly.pdbx_seq_one_letter_code
_entity_poly.pdbx_strand_id
1 'polypeptide(L)'
;MFQQLLTSCWSYPLPVNDKTTCQRCLTSWFCNGDSTLQPCGRCDPSLDNSTCGRSPTEHSFGLAIECTTCPLGWICEDGYATPCEDFHYVECNDTYCPATCTHCESGYACRGGQKYLCNVGTYSDGNVEFCEMCPPGTYQDLTGQSSCLNCPAGHYSSKMKDRCNVCEAGTYAAADGSGCQSCSDTTQCPCLGSSSLCYLEELCYNMDGSFDCLSCPDGYEGNGVTCNDIDECYVGSPCWNTSACINTEPGYQCRACPHGYTGTYEDGLAWNNTRRIFQLYNYHHDPLYYQTCFDIDECAVNHGGCDSNSYCHNTPSYCHNTPVSVHYQSYCHNTPVSIHYQSYCHNTPESVHYQSYCHNTPVGVHYQSYCHNTPVSVHYQSYCHNTPVGVHYQSYCHNTPVSVHYQSYCHNTPVSVHYQSYCHNIPVSVHYQSYCHNTPVSVHYQSYCHNTPVSVHYQSYCHNTPVSVHYLIVTILIHYQS
;
A
#
# COMPACT_ATOMS: atom_id res chain seq x y z
N MET A 1 82.75 8.74 -5.82
CA MET A 1 82.98 7.29 -5.62
C MET A 1 82.09 6.88 -4.46
N PHE A 2 80.85 6.45 -4.66
CA PHE A 2 80.46 5.21 -5.33
C PHE A 2 79.23 5.45 -6.21
N GLN A 3 79.42 5.20 -7.50
CA GLN A 3 78.39 5.11 -8.51
C GLN A 3 78.22 3.61 -8.77
N GLN A 4 76.97 3.18 -9.00
CA GLN A 4 76.52 1.82 -9.38
C GLN A 4 76.25 0.82 -8.25
N LEU A 5 75.14 0.08 -8.45
CA LEU A 5 74.54 -1.00 -7.64
C LEU A 5 73.65 -0.43 -6.52
N LEU A 6 72.32 -0.56 -6.55
CA LEU A 6 71.58 -1.82 -6.58
C LEU A 6 70.17 -1.62 -7.18
N THR A 7 70.02 -1.99 -8.45
CA THR A 7 68.74 -2.25 -9.15
C THR A 7 68.30 -3.72 -8.97
N SER A 8 68.58 -4.32 -7.82
CA SER A 8 68.49 -5.78 -7.64
C SER A 8 67.37 -6.20 -6.68
N CYS A 9 66.38 -6.96 -7.17
CA CYS A 9 65.49 -7.79 -6.34
C CYS A 9 66.37 -8.66 -5.43
N TRP A 10 66.05 -8.75 -4.14
CA TRP A 10 66.67 -9.73 -3.25
C TRP A 10 66.10 -11.12 -3.58
N SER A 11 66.91 -11.96 -4.19
CA SER A 11 66.64 -13.40 -4.34
C SER A 11 67.30 -14.16 -3.17
N TYR A 12 66.49 -14.83 -2.36
CA TYR A 12 67.01 -15.94 -1.55
C TYR A 12 67.11 -17.17 -2.47
N PRO A 13 68.22 -17.92 -2.48
CA PRO A 13 68.35 -19.09 -3.33
C PRO A 13 67.60 -20.27 -2.70
N LEU A 14 66.61 -20.81 -3.40
CA LEU A 14 66.28 -22.23 -3.36
C LEU A 14 66.43 -22.78 -4.78
N PRO A 15 66.97 -24.00 -4.96
CA PRO A 15 67.26 -24.51 -6.27
C PRO A 15 66.00 -25.12 -6.92
N VAL A 16 66.05 -25.12 -8.25
CA VAL A 16 65.27 -25.90 -9.22
C VAL A 16 64.12 -25.16 -9.91
N ASN A 17 64.47 -24.76 -11.14
CA ASN A 17 63.67 -24.55 -12.34
C ASN A 17 62.49 -23.57 -12.32
N ASP A 18 62.57 -22.71 -13.32
CA ASP A 18 61.54 -21.83 -13.89
C ASP A 18 61.39 -20.45 -13.23
N LYS A 19 61.81 -19.44 -14.01
CA LYS A 19 61.54 -17.99 -13.92
C LYS A 19 61.70 -17.36 -12.54
N THR A 20 62.66 -16.44 -12.45
CA THR A 20 62.90 -15.53 -11.33
C THR A 20 61.65 -14.67 -11.01
N THR A 21 60.66 -15.22 -10.32
CA THR A 21 59.56 -14.44 -9.75
C THR A 21 60.16 -13.48 -8.74
N CYS A 22 60.11 -12.15 -8.97
CA CYS A 22 60.57 -11.20 -7.96
C CYS A 22 59.68 -11.39 -6.73
N GLN A 23 60.25 -11.96 -5.67
CA GLN A 23 59.48 -12.49 -4.56
C GLN A 23 59.13 -11.39 -3.54
N ARG A 24 59.78 -10.21 -3.63
CA ARG A 24 59.67 -9.09 -2.69
C ARG A 24 59.97 -7.74 -3.36
N CYS A 25 58.97 -6.89 -3.52
CA CYS A 25 59.11 -5.51 -4.03
C CYS A 25 59.26 -4.51 -2.87
N LEU A 26 59.94 -3.39 -3.08
CA LEU A 26 60.05 -2.29 -2.09
C LEU A 26 58.69 -1.59 -1.91
N THR A 27 58.52 -0.87 -0.80
CA THR A 27 57.41 0.09 -0.63
C THR A 27 57.36 1.03 -1.81
N SER A 28 56.15 1.42 -2.26
CA SER A 28 55.88 2.17 -3.50
C SER A 28 56.03 1.41 -4.83
N TRP A 29 56.29 0.09 -4.81
CA TRP A 29 56.44 -0.74 -6.01
C TRP A 29 55.68 -2.07 -5.89
N PHE A 30 55.36 -2.69 -7.03
CA PHE A 30 54.77 -4.04 -7.13
C PHE A 30 55.44 -4.88 -8.23
N CYS A 31 55.24 -6.20 -8.20
CA CYS A 31 55.87 -7.15 -9.12
C CYS A 31 54.88 -8.22 -9.63
N ASN A 32 54.71 -8.32 -10.94
CA ASN A 32 53.77 -9.26 -11.59
C ASN A 32 54.29 -10.71 -11.70
N GLY A 33 55.35 -11.06 -10.96
CA GLY A 33 55.96 -12.40 -11.02
C GLY A 33 56.81 -12.67 -12.28
N ASP A 34 56.99 -11.71 -13.18
CA ASP A 34 57.74 -11.82 -14.44
C ASP A 34 59.15 -11.18 -14.37
N SER A 35 59.67 -10.96 -13.16
CA SER A 35 60.91 -10.22 -12.88
C SER A 35 60.86 -8.70 -13.16
N THR A 36 59.69 -8.12 -13.48
CA THR A 36 59.56 -6.67 -13.66
C THR A 36 59.08 -5.96 -12.39
N LEU A 37 59.66 -4.78 -12.11
CA LEU A 37 59.27 -3.90 -11.02
C LEU A 37 58.52 -2.70 -11.61
N GLN A 38 57.29 -2.48 -11.16
CA GLN A 38 56.48 -1.33 -11.57
C GLN A 38 56.20 -0.42 -10.36
N PRO A 39 56.33 0.91 -10.49
CA PRO A 39 55.97 1.83 -9.42
C PRO A 39 54.46 1.88 -9.26
N CYS A 40 53.98 2.10 -8.03
CA CYS A 40 52.56 2.36 -7.79
C CYS A 40 52.18 3.80 -8.14
N GLY A 41 51.02 3.95 -8.79
CA GLY A 41 50.46 5.22 -9.24
C GLY A 41 49.91 5.19 -10.68
N ARG A 42 48.58 5.07 -10.83
CA ARG A 42 47.83 5.08 -12.10
C ARG A 42 48.09 6.29 -13.03
N CYS A 43 48.56 6.06 -14.25
CA CYS A 43 48.77 7.13 -15.24
C CYS A 43 47.47 7.38 -16.04
N ASP A 44 46.82 8.53 -15.87
CA ASP A 44 45.73 8.97 -16.75
C ASP A 44 45.75 10.52 -16.90
N PRO A 45 45.86 11.10 -18.12
CA PRO A 45 45.86 10.46 -19.43
C PRO A 45 47.25 10.13 -20.00
N SER A 46 47.28 9.02 -20.72
CA SER A 46 48.40 8.51 -21.51
C SER A 46 48.70 9.45 -22.69
N LEU A 47 49.65 10.38 -22.53
CA LEU A 47 50.09 11.21 -23.66
C LEU A 47 51.60 11.26 -23.91
N ASP A 48 52.43 10.71 -23.04
CA ASP A 48 53.81 10.37 -23.42
C ASP A 48 54.36 9.33 -22.44
N ASN A 49 54.87 8.23 -22.97
CA ASN A 49 55.37 7.08 -22.21
C ASN A 49 56.74 7.37 -21.56
N SER A 50 56.94 8.59 -21.05
CA SER A 50 58.26 9.06 -20.59
C SER A 50 58.26 9.87 -19.29
N THR A 51 57.10 10.21 -18.69
CA THR A 51 57.00 10.66 -17.29
C THR A 51 55.64 10.30 -16.68
N CYS A 52 55.45 9.03 -16.29
CA CYS A 52 54.41 8.70 -15.30
C CYS A 52 54.84 9.30 -13.95
N GLY A 53 54.46 10.55 -13.69
CA GLY A 53 54.47 11.12 -12.36
C GLY A 53 53.50 10.31 -11.50
N ARG A 54 53.98 9.83 -10.36
CA ARG A 54 53.28 8.91 -9.47
C ARG A 54 51.86 9.45 -9.14
N SER A 55 50.83 8.63 -9.33
CA SER A 55 49.43 9.01 -9.04
C SER A 55 49.18 9.11 -7.54
N PRO A 56 48.31 10.04 -7.08
CA PRO A 56 47.99 10.18 -5.67
C PRO A 56 46.99 9.14 -5.15
N THR A 57 46.55 8.16 -5.95
CA THR A 57 45.43 7.27 -5.60
C THR A 57 45.82 5.85 -5.22
N GLU A 58 47.10 5.47 -5.36
CA GLU A 58 47.56 4.09 -5.16
C GLU A 58 48.86 4.05 -4.33
N HIS A 59 49.04 2.97 -3.58
CA HIS A 59 50.20 2.74 -2.71
C HIS A 59 50.61 1.26 -2.66
N SER A 60 51.75 1.00 -2.02
CA SER A 60 52.21 -0.36 -1.67
C SER A 60 53.08 -0.33 -0.42
N PHE A 61 52.75 -1.14 0.58
CA PHE A 61 53.58 -1.36 1.79
C PHE A 61 54.76 -2.34 1.56
N GLY A 62 55.06 -2.67 0.29
CA GLY A 62 56.07 -3.65 -0.09
C GLY A 62 55.51 -5.07 -0.16
N LEU A 63 56.24 -5.97 -0.85
CA LEU A 63 55.80 -7.36 -1.13
C LEU A 63 54.50 -7.52 -1.94
N ALA A 64 53.97 -6.42 -2.49
CA ALA A 64 52.70 -6.43 -3.20
C ALA A 64 52.85 -6.99 -4.63
N ILE A 65 51.89 -7.81 -5.05
CA ILE A 65 51.77 -8.32 -6.43
C ILE A 65 51.01 -7.38 -7.35
N GLU A 66 50.34 -6.38 -6.78
CA GLU A 66 49.61 -5.29 -7.45
C GLU A 66 49.53 -4.08 -6.50
N CYS A 67 49.26 -2.89 -7.03
CA CYS A 67 49.05 -1.70 -6.20
C CYS A 67 47.67 -1.73 -5.55
N THR A 68 47.60 -1.21 -4.33
CA THR A 68 46.33 -1.06 -3.60
C THR A 68 45.90 0.39 -3.63
N THR A 69 44.60 0.62 -3.74
CA THR A 69 44.03 1.97 -3.63
C THR A 69 44.36 2.58 -2.27
N CYS A 70 44.43 3.91 -2.22
CA CYS A 70 44.77 4.62 -1.00
C CYS A 70 43.78 4.27 0.13
N PRO A 71 44.25 3.91 1.35
CA PRO A 71 43.36 3.61 2.46
C PRO A 71 42.49 4.83 2.80
N LEU A 72 41.26 4.60 3.26
CA LEU A 72 40.38 5.68 3.70
C LEU A 72 41.04 6.46 4.85
N GLY A 73 41.09 7.79 4.71
CA GLY A 73 41.71 8.68 5.68
C GLY A 73 43.23 8.83 5.60
N TRP A 74 43.81 8.36 4.49
CA TRP A 74 45.24 8.48 4.20
C TRP A 74 45.42 9.29 2.92
N ILE A 75 46.50 10.06 2.86
CA ILE A 75 46.97 10.66 1.60
C ILE A 75 48.01 9.73 1.00
N CYS A 76 47.95 9.55 -0.32
CA CYS A 76 48.95 8.80 -1.04
C CYS A 76 49.74 9.75 -1.92
N GLU A 77 51.05 9.79 -1.69
CA GLU A 77 51.98 10.53 -2.52
C GLU A 77 53.09 9.59 -2.89
N ASP A 78 53.41 9.54 -4.18
CA ASP A 78 54.59 8.86 -4.64
C ASP A 78 54.66 7.34 -4.35
N GLY A 79 53.47 6.72 -4.19
CA GLY A 79 53.30 5.31 -3.82
C GLY A 79 53.46 5.00 -2.32
N TYR A 80 53.67 6.03 -1.49
CA TYR A 80 53.57 5.97 -0.03
C TYR A 80 52.17 6.35 0.43
N ALA A 81 51.71 5.76 1.53
CA ALA A 81 50.49 6.17 2.22
C ALA A 81 50.84 6.75 3.59
N THR A 82 50.38 7.97 3.88
CA THR A 82 50.52 8.62 5.19
C THR A 82 49.14 8.91 5.79
N PRO A 83 48.92 8.62 7.08
CA PRO A 83 47.64 8.89 7.72
C PRO A 83 47.46 10.40 7.93
N CYS A 84 46.22 10.88 7.85
CA CYS A 84 45.92 12.24 8.28
C CYS A 84 46.13 12.42 9.78
N GLU A 85 46.55 13.63 10.18
CA GLU A 85 46.67 14.04 11.58
C GLU A 85 45.27 14.12 12.25
N ASP A 86 45.26 14.17 13.58
CA ASP A 86 44.03 14.31 14.36
C ASP A 86 43.23 15.54 13.90
N PHE A 87 41.90 15.43 13.94
CA PHE A 87 40.96 16.46 13.50
C PHE A 87 41.04 16.84 12.02
N HIS A 88 41.74 16.05 11.20
CA HIS A 88 41.76 16.23 9.75
C HIS A 88 41.11 15.05 9.04
N TYR A 89 40.63 15.31 7.83
CA TYR A 89 40.07 14.29 6.95
C TYR A 89 40.56 14.44 5.52
N VAL A 90 40.43 13.35 4.76
CA VAL A 90 40.65 13.37 3.32
C VAL A 90 39.63 12.46 2.64
N GLU A 91 39.05 12.97 1.55
CA GLU A 91 38.18 12.19 0.68
C GLU A 91 38.93 11.87 -0.61
N CYS A 92 39.25 10.59 -0.79
CA CYS A 92 39.92 10.07 -1.97
C CYS A 92 38.98 9.09 -2.69
N ASN A 93 39.02 9.12 -4.03
CA ASN A 93 38.37 8.14 -4.89
C ASN A 93 39.42 7.49 -5.81
N ASP A 94 38.99 6.56 -6.67
CA ASP A 94 39.91 5.79 -7.54
C ASP A 94 40.71 6.65 -8.54
N THR A 95 40.29 7.88 -8.80
CA THR A 95 40.87 8.79 -9.81
C THR A 95 41.44 10.08 -9.26
N TYR A 96 41.16 10.43 -8.00
CA TYR A 96 41.57 11.68 -7.36
C TYR A 96 41.74 11.50 -5.85
N CYS A 97 42.87 12.00 -5.34
CA CYS A 97 43.14 12.11 -3.90
C CYS A 97 43.90 13.43 -3.66
N PRO A 98 43.47 14.27 -2.70
CA PRO A 98 44.17 15.51 -2.35
C PRO A 98 45.61 15.29 -1.85
N ALA A 99 46.48 16.27 -2.07
CA ALA A 99 47.87 16.24 -1.59
C ALA A 99 48.01 16.53 -0.09
N THR A 100 46.97 17.07 0.56
CA THR A 100 46.98 17.47 1.98
C THR A 100 45.63 17.18 2.61
N CYS A 101 45.62 16.84 3.89
CA CYS A 101 44.39 16.64 4.65
C CYS A 101 43.72 17.98 4.98
N THR A 102 42.39 17.98 5.05
CA THR A 102 41.58 19.15 5.36
C THR A 102 41.18 19.13 6.83
N HIS A 103 41.29 20.26 7.53
CA HIS A 103 40.84 20.39 8.92
C HIS A 103 39.32 20.21 9.01
N CYS A 104 38.84 19.55 10.06
CA CYS A 104 37.40 19.37 10.27
C CYS A 104 36.70 20.73 10.40
N GLU A 105 35.53 20.84 9.76
CA GLU A 105 34.64 21.99 9.95
C GLU A 105 33.83 21.81 11.24
N SER A 106 33.40 22.93 11.84
CA SER A 106 32.44 22.87 12.95
C SER A 106 31.17 22.11 12.53
N GLY A 107 30.62 21.30 13.43
CA GLY A 107 29.53 20.37 13.14
C GLY A 107 29.98 18.99 12.71
N TYR A 108 31.30 18.76 12.56
CA TYR A 108 31.87 17.46 12.23
C TYR A 108 32.96 17.05 13.22
N ALA A 109 33.08 15.75 13.44
CA ALA A 109 34.20 15.14 14.15
C ALA A 109 35.07 14.38 13.15
N CYS A 110 36.39 14.45 13.33
CA CYS A 110 37.32 13.83 12.41
C CYS A 110 38.22 12.84 13.15
N ARG A 111 38.18 11.57 12.73
CA ARG A 111 38.95 10.48 13.36
C ARG A 111 39.48 9.55 12.30
N GLY A 112 40.77 9.22 12.39
CA GLY A 112 41.43 8.32 11.43
C GLY A 112 41.37 8.84 9.99
N GLY A 113 41.41 10.16 9.79
CA GLY A 113 41.33 10.80 8.48
C GLY A 113 39.94 10.78 7.83
N GLN A 114 38.89 10.41 8.56
CA GLN A 114 37.51 10.39 8.07
C GLN A 114 36.67 11.46 8.76
N LYS A 115 35.70 12.03 8.04
CA LYS A 115 34.76 13.05 8.52
C LYS A 115 33.43 12.42 8.93
N TYR A 116 32.98 12.72 10.15
CA TYR A 116 31.72 12.24 10.70
C TYR A 116 30.82 13.43 11.04
N LEU A 117 29.60 13.44 10.50
CA LEU A 117 28.61 14.45 10.82
C LEU A 117 28.10 14.27 12.25
N CYS A 118 28.06 15.35 13.03
CA CYS A 118 27.45 15.32 14.35
C CYS A 118 25.93 15.27 14.23
N ASN A 119 25.36 14.18 14.74
CA ASN A 119 23.93 13.96 14.76
C ASN A 119 23.28 14.79 15.87
N VAL A 120 21.95 14.89 15.83
CA VAL A 120 21.15 15.55 16.87
C VAL A 120 21.55 15.06 18.28
N GLY A 121 21.54 15.98 19.24
CA GLY A 121 22.04 15.78 20.60
C GLY A 121 23.57 15.77 20.76
N THR A 122 24.32 16.00 19.68
CA THR A 122 25.78 16.14 19.70
C THR A 122 26.23 17.38 18.91
N TYR A 123 27.43 17.88 19.21
CA TYR A 123 28.01 19.06 18.56
C TYR A 123 29.53 18.92 18.42
N SER A 124 30.14 19.80 17.63
CA SER A 124 31.60 19.88 17.48
C SER A 124 32.04 21.26 17.00
N ASP A 125 33.09 21.83 17.59
CA ASP A 125 33.75 23.03 17.09
C ASP A 125 34.73 22.76 15.93
N GLY A 126 34.92 21.48 15.57
CA GLY A 126 35.87 21.00 14.55
C GLY A 126 37.14 20.39 15.12
N ASN A 127 37.37 20.44 16.44
CA ASN A 127 38.61 20.01 17.09
C ASN A 127 38.45 18.74 17.95
N VAL A 128 37.56 17.83 17.52
CA VAL A 128 37.24 16.60 18.28
C VAL A 128 37.25 15.36 17.39
N GLU A 129 37.70 14.24 17.96
CA GLU A 129 37.65 12.93 17.29
C GLU A 129 36.26 12.30 17.31
N PHE A 130 35.46 12.69 18.31
CA PHE A 130 34.08 12.24 18.49
C PHE A 130 33.23 13.46 18.80
N CYS A 131 32.04 13.54 18.20
CA CYS A 131 31.11 14.61 18.50
C CYS A 131 30.80 14.63 20.01
N GLU A 132 30.87 15.81 20.60
CA GLU A 132 30.60 16.00 22.01
C GLU A 132 29.11 15.91 22.28
N MET A 133 28.75 15.27 23.38
CA MET A 133 27.35 15.19 23.80
C MET A 133 26.92 16.53 24.38
N CYS A 134 25.70 16.98 24.04
CA CYS A 134 25.15 18.15 24.70
C CYS A 134 25.13 17.97 26.23
N PRO A 135 25.67 18.93 27.00
CA PRO A 135 25.64 18.87 28.46
C PRO A 135 24.20 19.00 28.99
N PRO A 136 23.95 18.57 30.23
CA PRO A 136 22.64 18.73 30.86
C PRO A 136 22.18 20.20 30.82
N GLY A 137 20.89 20.41 30.62
CA GLY A 137 20.30 21.75 30.44
C GLY A 137 20.41 22.30 29.01
N THR A 138 21.05 21.56 28.09
CA THR A 138 21.16 21.93 26.67
C THR A 138 20.67 20.82 25.75
N TYR A 139 20.36 21.17 24.50
CA TYR A 139 19.90 20.24 23.47
C TYR A 139 20.38 20.69 22.08
N GLN A 140 20.26 19.81 21.09
CA GLN A 140 20.50 20.16 19.71
C GLN A 140 19.62 19.32 18.77
N ASP A 141 18.65 19.95 18.14
CA ASP A 141 17.64 19.32 17.28
C ASP A 141 18.06 19.25 15.80
N LEU A 142 19.15 19.91 15.42
CA LEU A 142 19.71 19.91 14.07
C LEU A 142 21.05 19.17 14.00
N THR A 143 21.32 18.53 12.86
CA THR A 143 22.62 17.90 12.58
C THR A 143 23.66 18.95 12.17
N GLY A 144 24.94 18.63 12.37
CA GLY A 144 26.05 19.47 11.90
C GLY A 144 26.25 20.76 12.68
N GLN A 145 25.94 20.76 13.97
CA GLN A 145 25.94 21.99 14.78
C GLN A 145 27.22 22.16 15.60
N SER A 146 27.61 23.43 15.79
CA SER A 146 28.85 23.81 16.46
C SER A 146 28.73 23.97 17.97
N SER A 147 27.50 24.02 18.49
CA SER A 147 27.18 24.16 19.91
C SER A 147 25.77 23.65 20.20
N CYS A 148 25.45 23.50 21.49
CA CYS A 148 24.11 23.15 21.94
C CYS A 148 23.33 24.41 22.37
N LEU A 149 22.02 24.35 22.20
CA LEU A 149 21.07 25.38 22.62
C LEU A 149 20.66 25.14 24.07
N ASN A 150 20.46 26.21 24.84
CA ASN A 150 19.88 26.09 26.19
C ASN A 150 18.42 25.66 26.10
N CYS A 151 17.97 24.83 27.05
CA CYS A 151 16.56 24.53 27.17
C CYS A 151 15.74 25.81 27.46
N PRO A 152 14.57 25.97 26.83
CA PRO A 152 13.66 27.06 27.14
C PRO A 152 13.12 26.95 28.57
N ALA A 153 12.54 28.04 29.07
CA ALA A 153 11.92 28.04 30.40
C ALA A 153 10.87 26.92 30.55
N GLY A 154 10.80 26.34 31.74
CA GLY A 154 9.94 25.19 32.05
C GLY A 154 10.40 23.85 31.50
N HIS A 155 11.57 23.79 30.84
CA HIS A 155 12.10 22.56 30.27
C HIS A 155 13.49 22.20 30.83
N TYR A 156 13.80 20.91 30.79
CA TYR A 156 15.10 20.37 31.16
C TYR A 156 15.59 19.33 30.16
N SER A 157 16.88 19.08 30.17
CA SER A 157 17.52 18.08 29.34
C SER A 157 18.60 17.38 30.14
N SER A 158 18.73 16.06 29.94
CA SER A 158 19.88 15.27 30.42
C SER A 158 20.98 15.28 29.36
N LYS A 159 21.97 14.38 29.43
CA LYS A 159 23.03 14.34 28.41
C LYS A 159 22.51 13.79 27.09
N MET A 160 23.07 14.28 25.98
CA MET A 160 22.86 13.75 24.61
C MET A 160 21.39 13.77 24.16
N LYS A 161 20.75 14.95 24.19
CA LYS A 161 19.33 15.11 23.82
C LYS A 161 19.12 16.01 22.62
N ASP A 162 18.19 15.59 21.76
CA ASP A 162 17.72 16.31 20.58
C ASP A 162 16.57 17.29 20.89
N ARG A 163 15.98 17.20 22.08
CA ARG A 163 14.89 18.06 22.56
C ARG A 163 14.93 18.16 24.07
N CYS A 164 14.31 19.20 24.62
CA CYS A 164 14.10 19.31 26.07
C CYS A 164 12.74 18.72 26.48
N ASN A 165 12.70 18.14 27.67
CA ASN A 165 11.48 17.64 28.29
C ASN A 165 10.89 18.71 29.22
N VAL A 166 9.57 18.72 29.39
CA VAL A 166 8.93 19.59 30.39
C VAL A 166 9.25 19.16 31.81
N CYS A 167 9.38 20.13 32.70
CA CYS A 167 9.53 19.89 34.13
C CYS A 167 8.27 19.24 34.72
N GLU A 168 8.46 18.30 35.66
CA GLU A 168 7.36 17.61 36.33
C GLU A 168 6.52 18.58 37.18
N ALA A 169 5.27 18.19 37.46
CA ALA A 169 4.35 18.96 38.29
C ALA A 169 4.99 19.34 39.65
N GLY A 170 4.85 20.61 40.04
CA GLY A 170 5.49 21.14 41.25
C GLY A 170 6.95 21.55 41.10
N THR A 171 7.47 21.58 39.86
CA THR A 171 8.78 22.14 39.53
C THR A 171 8.71 23.16 38.38
N TYR A 172 9.72 24.02 38.27
CA TYR A 172 9.91 25.00 37.19
C TYR A 172 11.39 25.09 36.79
N ALA A 173 11.70 25.61 35.60
CA ALA A 173 13.08 25.87 35.16
C ALA A 173 13.19 27.24 34.49
N ALA A 174 14.31 27.94 34.73
CA ALA A 174 14.66 29.16 34.00
C ALA A 174 15.32 28.82 32.65
N ALA A 175 15.32 29.79 31.72
CA ALA A 175 15.94 29.65 30.39
C ALA A 175 17.49 29.79 30.42
N ASP A 176 18.14 29.29 31.48
CA ASP A 176 19.57 29.40 31.75
C ASP A 176 20.28 28.04 31.83
N GLY A 177 19.56 26.93 31.65
CA GLY A 177 20.09 25.57 31.73
C GLY A 177 20.24 25.02 33.15
N SER A 178 19.72 25.70 34.17
CA SER A 178 19.84 25.29 35.59
C SER A 178 19.02 24.04 35.98
N GLY A 179 18.22 23.49 35.06
CA GLY A 179 17.37 22.32 35.30
C GLY A 179 16.15 22.62 36.15
N CYS A 180 15.30 21.62 36.41
CA CYS A 180 14.06 21.81 37.17
C CYS A 180 14.33 22.01 38.67
N GLN A 181 13.72 23.05 39.24
CA GLN A 181 13.76 23.42 40.65
C GLN A 181 12.37 23.30 41.27
N SER A 182 12.29 22.89 42.54
CA SER A 182 11.02 22.81 43.27
C SER A 182 10.45 24.19 43.55
N CYS A 183 9.14 24.35 43.38
CA CYS A 183 8.45 25.60 43.68
C CYS A 183 8.06 25.67 45.16
N SER A 184 7.95 26.90 45.69
CA SER A 184 7.50 27.13 47.07
C SER A 184 6.04 27.62 47.17
N ASP A 185 5.50 28.20 46.10
CA ASP A 185 4.11 28.68 46.04
C ASP A 185 3.57 28.79 44.59
N THR A 186 2.32 29.26 44.45
CA THR A 186 1.63 29.44 43.17
C THR A 186 2.09 30.65 42.36
N THR A 187 2.93 31.54 42.93
CA THR A 187 3.52 32.65 42.17
C THR A 187 4.65 32.15 41.28
N GLN A 188 5.38 31.12 41.74
CA GLN A 188 6.40 30.44 40.94
C GLN A 188 5.79 29.34 40.07
N CYS A 189 4.75 28.66 40.55
CA CYS A 189 4.14 27.52 39.86
C CYS A 189 2.61 27.64 39.78
N PRO A 190 2.09 28.40 38.80
CA PRO A 190 0.67 28.61 38.62
C PRO A 190 -0.15 27.32 38.42
N CYS A 191 0.45 26.28 37.84
CA CYS A 191 -0.22 24.99 37.60
C CYS A 191 -0.64 24.27 38.91
N LEU A 192 -0.08 24.63 40.07
CA LEU A 192 -0.46 24.04 41.37
C LEU A 192 -1.81 24.54 41.91
N GLY A 193 -2.33 25.65 41.38
CA GLY A 193 -3.44 26.39 42.00
C GLY A 193 -4.73 26.45 41.19
N SER A 194 -4.78 25.90 39.97
CA SER A 194 -5.92 26.10 39.08
C SER A 194 -6.17 24.92 38.14
N SER A 195 -7.40 24.38 38.21
CA SER A 195 -7.90 23.25 37.41
C SER A 195 -8.34 23.62 35.99
N SER A 196 -8.15 24.87 35.55
CA SER A 196 -8.72 25.38 34.29
C SER A 196 -7.76 26.22 33.44
N LEU A 197 -6.45 26.07 33.61
CA LEU A 197 -5.46 26.83 32.84
C LEU A 197 -5.24 26.25 31.44
N CYS A 198 -5.16 24.93 31.34
CA CYS A 198 -5.04 24.18 30.10
C CYS A 198 -6.27 23.30 29.89
N TYR A 199 -6.43 22.75 28.69
CA TYR A 199 -7.56 21.88 28.35
C TYR A 199 -7.70 20.70 29.32
N LEU A 200 -6.57 20.10 29.70
CA LEU A 200 -6.46 19.11 30.78
C LEU A 200 -5.38 19.57 31.76
N GLU A 201 -5.55 19.25 33.04
CA GLU A 201 -4.64 19.71 34.11
C GLU A 201 -3.20 19.22 33.90
N GLU A 202 -3.04 17.99 33.42
CA GLU A 202 -1.75 17.36 33.12
C GLU A 202 -0.98 17.99 31.95
N LEU A 203 -1.63 18.85 31.15
CA LEU A 203 -0.97 19.57 30.06
C LEU A 203 -0.27 20.84 30.55
N CYS A 204 -0.53 21.30 31.78
CA CYS A 204 0.06 22.52 32.31
C CYS A 204 1.50 22.28 32.77
N TYR A 205 2.45 23.10 32.31
CA TYR A 205 3.82 23.13 32.84
C TYR A 205 4.22 24.55 33.27
N ASN A 206 5.03 24.63 34.33
CA ASN A 206 5.43 25.91 34.90
C ASN A 206 6.67 26.46 34.20
N MET A 207 6.62 27.74 33.85
CA MET A 207 7.78 28.55 33.44
C MET A 207 8.23 29.41 34.63
N ASP A 208 9.39 30.06 34.52
CA ASP A 208 9.86 30.98 35.57
C ASP A 208 8.88 32.15 35.78
N GLY A 209 8.06 32.06 36.84
CA GLY A 209 7.02 33.04 37.18
C GLY A 209 5.78 33.03 36.27
N SER A 210 5.60 32.03 35.41
CA SER A 210 4.45 31.88 34.49
C SER A 210 4.10 30.42 34.28
N PHE A 211 3.13 30.12 33.41
CA PHE A 211 2.82 28.77 32.94
C PHE A 211 2.64 28.76 31.43
N ASP A 212 2.69 27.57 30.85
CA ASP A 212 2.27 27.30 29.47
C ASP A 212 1.58 25.93 29.41
N CYS A 213 0.96 25.63 28.27
CA CYS A 213 0.27 24.37 28.02
C CYS A 213 1.02 23.55 26.97
N LEU A 214 1.15 22.25 27.22
CA LEU A 214 1.53 21.26 26.22
C LEU A 214 0.52 21.27 25.06
N SER A 215 0.97 20.77 23.90
CA SER A 215 0.11 20.55 22.75
C SER A 215 -1.15 19.74 23.11
N CYS A 216 -2.23 19.96 22.37
CA CYS A 216 -3.46 19.22 22.54
C CYS A 216 -3.23 17.70 22.44
N PRO A 217 -4.02 16.87 23.17
CA PRO A 217 -3.96 15.43 23.05
C PRO A 217 -4.20 14.99 21.60
N ASP A 218 -3.71 13.81 21.24
CA ASP A 218 -3.96 13.22 19.92
C ASP A 218 -5.48 13.23 19.61
N GLY A 219 -5.85 13.59 18.38
CA GLY A 219 -7.25 13.74 17.95
C GLY A 219 -7.86 15.12 18.22
N TYR A 220 -7.11 16.03 18.85
CA TYR A 220 -7.54 17.41 19.05
C TYR A 220 -6.57 18.41 18.43
N GLU A 221 -7.10 19.54 17.95
CA GLU A 221 -6.34 20.68 17.47
C GLU A 221 -6.57 21.92 18.34
N GLY A 222 -5.55 22.77 18.45
CA GLY A 222 -5.63 24.00 19.23
C GLY A 222 -4.30 24.40 19.85
N ASN A 223 -4.38 25.24 20.88
CA ASN A 223 -3.22 25.86 21.52
C ASN A 223 -2.92 25.29 22.93
N GLY A 224 -3.42 24.10 23.25
CA GLY A 224 -3.25 23.47 24.57
C GLY A 224 -4.16 24.03 25.67
N VAL A 225 -4.60 25.29 25.55
CA VAL A 225 -5.62 25.90 26.41
C VAL A 225 -7.01 25.50 25.93
N THR A 226 -7.28 25.73 24.65
CA THR A 226 -8.50 25.29 23.97
C THR A 226 -8.11 24.22 22.98
N CYS A 227 -8.66 23.03 23.15
CA CYS A 227 -8.48 21.90 22.25
C CYS A 227 -9.85 21.48 21.72
N ASN A 228 -10.01 21.52 20.39
CA ASN A 228 -11.21 21.08 19.70
C ASN A 228 -10.95 19.76 19.00
N ASP A 229 -11.95 18.90 18.95
CA ASP A 229 -11.89 17.63 18.22
C ASP A 229 -11.57 17.87 16.74
N ILE A 230 -10.67 17.06 16.19
CA ILE A 230 -10.33 17.07 14.77
C ILE A 230 -11.34 16.19 14.05
N ASP A 231 -12.06 16.74 13.07
CA ASP A 231 -12.88 15.92 12.19
C ASP A 231 -12.01 15.20 11.14
N GLU A 232 -11.53 14.01 11.46
CA GLU A 232 -10.66 13.25 10.54
C GLU A 232 -11.39 12.86 9.25
N CYS A 233 -12.71 12.68 9.30
CA CYS A 233 -13.51 12.35 8.12
C CYS A 233 -13.46 13.50 7.10
N TYR A 234 -13.43 14.74 7.59
CA TYR A 234 -13.28 15.92 6.74
C TYR A 234 -11.83 16.16 6.29
N VAL A 235 -10.86 15.99 7.19
CA VAL A 235 -9.46 16.33 6.93
C VAL A 235 -8.73 15.30 6.06
N GLY A 236 -8.91 14.01 6.35
CA GLY A 236 -8.08 12.94 5.77
C GLY A 236 -8.82 11.96 4.86
N SER A 237 -10.15 11.92 4.90
CA SER A 237 -10.96 10.87 4.23
C SER A 237 -10.39 9.46 4.43
N PRO A 238 -10.22 9.00 5.68
CA PRO A 238 -9.47 7.78 6.00
C PRO A 238 -10.18 6.47 5.62
N CYS A 239 -11.47 6.52 5.31
CA CYS A 239 -12.27 5.35 4.97
C CYS A 239 -12.24 5.03 3.46
N TRP A 240 -12.53 3.77 3.12
CA TRP A 240 -12.61 3.36 1.71
C TRP A 240 -13.69 4.18 0.99
N ASN A 241 -13.49 4.50 -0.29
CA ASN A 241 -14.33 5.44 -1.07
C ASN A 241 -15.85 5.26 -0.92
N THR A 242 -16.32 4.04 -0.67
CA THR A 242 -17.74 3.70 -0.53
C THR A 242 -18.17 3.39 0.91
N SER A 243 -17.23 3.32 1.85
CA SER A 243 -17.47 3.12 3.27
C SER A 243 -17.73 4.47 3.94
N ALA A 244 -18.79 4.55 4.75
CA ALA A 244 -19.06 5.77 5.49
C ALA A 244 -18.02 5.98 6.61
N CYS A 245 -17.56 7.21 6.76
CA CYS A 245 -16.74 7.67 7.87
C CYS A 245 -17.63 8.32 8.94
N ILE A 246 -17.34 8.06 10.21
CA ILE A 246 -18.03 8.65 11.37
C ILE A 246 -16.97 9.33 12.23
N ASN A 247 -17.09 10.65 12.38
CA ASN A 247 -16.25 11.39 13.32
C ASN A 247 -16.69 11.11 14.76
N THR A 248 -15.73 10.99 15.67
CA THR A 248 -15.94 10.68 17.09
C THR A 248 -15.06 11.56 17.97
N GLU A 249 -15.43 11.75 19.24
CA GLU A 249 -14.61 12.55 20.15
C GLU A 249 -13.99 11.64 21.23
N PRO A 250 -12.67 11.36 21.21
CA PRO A 250 -11.71 11.66 20.13
C PRO A 250 -11.70 10.60 19.01
N GLY A 251 -11.30 11.02 17.80
CA GLY A 251 -10.91 10.16 16.70
C GLY A 251 -12.00 9.88 15.65
N TYR A 252 -11.86 8.83 14.86
CA TYR A 252 -12.90 8.45 13.89
C TYR A 252 -13.12 6.94 13.83
N GLN A 253 -14.21 6.57 13.17
CA GLN A 253 -14.56 5.19 12.87
C GLN A 253 -15.03 5.04 11.43
N CYS A 254 -14.39 4.12 10.69
CA CYS A 254 -14.89 3.66 9.39
C CYS A 254 -15.92 2.54 9.57
N ARG A 255 -16.98 2.56 8.75
CA ARG A 255 -17.87 1.40 8.64
C ARG A 255 -17.15 0.22 8.00
N ALA A 256 -17.67 -0.99 8.24
CA ALA A 256 -17.17 -2.22 7.62
C ALA A 256 -17.13 -2.11 6.09
N CYS A 257 -16.24 -2.88 5.46
CA CYS A 257 -16.18 -2.97 4.00
C CYS A 257 -17.55 -3.37 3.42
N PRO A 258 -17.90 -2.89 2.21
CA PRO A 258 -19.12 -3.30 1.53
C PRO A 258 -19.21 -4.83 1.37
N HIS A 259 -20.42 -5.36 1.19
CA HIS A 259 -20.60 -6.77 0.83
C HIS A 259 -19.79 -7.14 -0.41
N GLY A 260 -19.18 -8.32 -0.40
CA GLY A 260 -18.24 -8.78 -1.44
C GLY A 260 -16.79 -8.30 -1.20
N TYR A 261 -16.53 -7.54 -0.14
CA TYR A 261 -15.19 -7.10 0.23
C TYR A 261 -14.82 -7.50 1.66
N THR A 262 -13.54 -7.79 1.87
CA THR A 262 -12.90 -8.01 3.18
C THR A 262 -11.76 -7.00 3.36
N GLY A 263 -11.34 -6.69 4.58
CA GLY A 263 -10.37 -5.60 4.78
C GLY A 263 -9.76 -5.53 6.17
N THR A 264 -8.85 -4.58 6.32
CA THR A 264 -7.97 -4.39 7.49
C THR A 264 -8.67 -3.87 8.74
N TYR A 265 -9.97 -3.61 8.68
CA TYR A 265 -10.77 -3.14 9.81
C TYR A 265 -11.65 -4.31 10.25
N GLU A 266 -11.20 -4.96 11.33
CA GLU A 266 -11.69 -6.21 11.91
C GLU A 266 -13.15 -6.49 11.61
N ASP A 267 -13.38 -7.65 10.98
CA ASP A 267 -14.65 -8.21 10.54
C ASP A 267 -15.84 -7.79 11.42
N GLY A 268 -16.95 -7.45 10.77
CA GLY A 268 -18.18 -6.92 11.34
C GLY A 268 -18.94 -7.82 12.33
N LEU A 269 -18.27 -8.51 13.23
CA LEU A 269 -18.80 -9.22 14.40
C LEU A 269 -17.90 -9.17 15.65
N ALA A 270 -16.77 -8.45 15.66
CA ALA A 270 -15.93 -8.33 16.86
C ALA A 270 -16.23 -7.04 17.64
N TRP A 271 -16.62 -7.24 18.90
CA TRP A 271 -16.91 -6.22 19.91
C TRP A 271 -15.63 -5.53 20.43
N ASN A 272 -14.79 -4.97 19.55
CA ASN A 272 -13.65 -4.15 19.97
C ASN A 272 -13.71 -2.76 19.32
N ASN A 273 -14.22 -1.82 20.11
CA ASN A 273 -14.32 -0.38 19.85
C ASN A 273 -12.93 0.31 19.92
N THR A 274 -11.96 -0.11 19.11
CA THR A 274 -10.69 0.62 19.03
C THR A 274 -10.86 1.85 18.15
N ARG A 275 -11.29 2.95 18.79
CA ARG A 275 -11.29 4.30 18.19
C ARG A 275 -9.89 4.62 17.71
N ARG A 276 -9.74 5.06 16.46
CA ARG A 276 -8.44 5.51 15.94
C ARG A 276 -8.36 7.02 16.07
N ILE A 277 -7.18 7.50 16.45
CA ILE A 277 -6.91 8.90 16.74
C ILE A 277 -5.85 9.39 15.75
N PHE A 278 -6.09 10.52 15.09
CA PHE A 278 -5.10 11.13 14.21
C PHE A 278 -3.98 11.80 15.02
N GLN A 279 -2.74 11.43 14.75
CA GLN A 279 -1.58 12.13 15.28
C GLN A 279 -1.13 13.18 14.26
N LEU A 280 -1.32 14.47 14.59
CA LEU A 280 -0.96 15.62 13.74
C LEU A 280 0.53 15.63 13.29
N TYR A 281 1.40 14.84 13.93
CA TYR A 281 2.85 14.83 13.66
C TYR A 281 3.37 13.75 12.70
N ASN A 282 2.53 12.85 12.19
CA ASN A 282 2.94 11.89 11.15
C ASN A 282 2.30 12.23 9.81
N TYR A 283 2.87 13.25 9.15
CA TYR A 283 2.66 13.53 7.73
C TYR A 283 3.37 12.48 6.87
N HIS A 284 2.98 11.21 6.98
CA HIS A 284 3.36 10.20 5.99
C HIS A 284 2.29 9.13 5.90
N HIS A 285 2.05 8.70 4.66
CA HIS A 285 1.24 7.57 4.23
C HIS A 285 1.57 6.27 4.99
N ASP A 286 1.20 6.18 6.26
CA ASP A 286 1.23 4.92 6.98
C ASP A 286 -0.05 4.15 6.60
N PRO A 287 0.07 3.00 5.90
CA PRO A 287 -1.06 2.19 5.45
C PRO A 287 -1.93 1.65 6.59
N LEU A 288 -1.52 1.80 7.85
CA LEU A 288 -2.33 1.44 9.03
C LEU A 288 -3.48 2.42 9.32
N TYR A 289 -3.46 3.64 8.75
CA TYR A 289 -4.46 4.68 9.01
C TYR A 289 -5.55 4.80 7.96
N TYR A 290 -5.45 4.10 6.83
CA TYR A 290 -6.47 4.12 5.79
C TYR A 290 -7.17 2.77 5.72
N GLN A 291 -8.51 2.78 5.61
CA GLN A 291 -9.27 1.59 5.33
C GLN A 291 -8.98 1.07 3.93
N THR A 292 -8.56 -0.19 3.86
CA THR A 292 -8.37 -0.93 2.62
C THR A 292 -9.36 -2.07 2.55
N CYS A 293 -10.13 -2.11 1.46
CA CYS A 293 -11.09 -3.16 1.17
C CYS A 293 -10.64 -3.93 -0.08
N PHE A 294 -10.57 -5.25 0.03
CA PHE A 294 -10.17 -6.19 -1.01
C PHE A 294 -11.37 -7.03 -1.42
N ASP A 295 -11.50 -7.23 -2.72
CA ASP A 295 -12.54 -8.08 -3.29
C ASP A 295 -12.41 -9.53 -2.76
N ILE A 296 -13.53 -10.13 -2.38
CA ILE A 296 -13.58 -11.53 -1.97
C ILE A 296 -13.68 -12.36 -3.25
N ASP A 297 -12.70 -13.23 -3.49
CA ASP A 297 -12.81 -14.20 -4.58
C ASP A 297 -13.75 -15.34 -4.18
N GLU A 298 -15.03 -15.23 -4.51
CA GLU A 298 -15.99 -16.31 -4.20
C GLU A 298 -15.73 -17.57 -5.02
N CYS A 299 -15.07 -17.47 -6.19
CA CYS A 299 -14.69 -18.64 -6.99
C CYS A 299 -13.61 -19.47 -6.30
N ALA A 300 -12.73 -18.85 -5.50
CA ALA A 300 -11.77 -19.56 -4.67
C ALA A 300 -12.44 -20.38 -3.55
N VAL A 301 -13.66 -20.04 -3.15
CA VAL A 301 -14.42 -20.72 -2.10
C VAL A 301 -15.52 -21.61 -2.70
N ASN A 302 -15.36 -22.93 -2.62
CA ASN A 302 -16.33 -23.89 -3.14
C ASN A 302 -16.75 -23.65 -4.62
N HIS A 303 -15.81 -23.19 -5.46
CA HIS A 303 -16.06 -22.87 -6.87
C HIS A 303 -17.21 -21.86 -7.06
N GLY A 304 -17.42 -20.92 -6.14
CA GLY A 304 -18.55 -19.99 -6.17
C GLY A 304 -19.93 -20.66 -6.01
N GLY A 305 -19.96 -21.93 -5.60
CA GLY A 305 -21.17 -22.77 -5.63
C GLY A 305 -21.54 -23.27 -7.03
N CYS A 306 -20.68 -23.06 -8.03
CA CYS A 306 -20.87 -23.50 -9.40
C CYS A 306 -20.67 -25.02 -9.53
N ASP A 307 -21.32 -25.64 -10.53
CA ASP A 307 -21.14 -27.06 -10.82
C ASP A 307 -19.68 -27.35 -11.22
N SER A 308 -19.21 -28.57 -10.90
CA SER A 308 -17.87 -29.06 -11.25
C SER A 308 -17.48 -28.89 -12.73
N ASN A 309 -18.45 -28.85 -13.66
CA ASN A 309 -18.22 -28.71 -15.10
C ASN A 309 -18.52 -27.30 -15.65
N SER A 310 -18.71 -26.31 -14.77
CA SER A 310 -18.97 -24.92 -15.16
C SER A 310 -17.74 -24.04 -14.90
N TYR A 311 -17.72 -22.84 -15.49
CA TYR A 311 -16.64 -21.88 -15.29
C TYR A 311 -17.11 -20.79 -14.32
N CYS A 312 -16.41 -20.63 -13.20
CA CYS A 312 -16.65 -19.53 -12.27
C CYS A 312 -15.79 -18.31 -12.66
N HIS A 313 -16.43 -17.16 -12.84
CA HIS A 313 -15.75 -15.88 -13.07
C HIS A 313 -15.85 -15.03 -11.81
N ASN A 314 -14.71 -14.72 -11.17
CA ASN A 314 -14.70 -13.72 -10.11
C ASN A 314 -14.87 -12.31 -10.71
N THR A 315 -15.80 -11.52 -10.18
CA THR A 315 -16.04 -10.14 -10.63
C THR A 315 -15.94 -9.18 -9.45
N PRO A 316 -15.14 -8.12 -9.53
CA PRO A 316 -15.01 -7.19 -8.40
C PRO A 316 -16.35 -6.55 -8.06
N SER A 317 -16.79 -6.61 -6.80
CA SER A 317 -17.99 -5.94 -6.24
C SER A 317 -19.39 -6.43 -6.66
N TYR A 318 -19.80 -6.03 -7.85
CA TYR A 318 -21.15 -6.06 -8.36
C TYR A 318 -21.03 -6.02 -9.90
N CYS A 319 -21.81 -6.83 -10.60
CA CYS A 319 -21.60 -7.04 -12.03
C CYS A 319 -22.01 -5.78 -12.80
N HIS A 320 -21.06 -5.03 -13.34
CA HIS A 320 -21.32 -3.79 -14.09
C HIS A 320 -20.72 -3.84 -15.49
N ASN A 321 -21.55 -3.72 -16.53
CA ASN A 321 -21.14 -3.82 -17.94
C ASN A 321 -20.46 -5.17 -18.29
N THR A 322 -20.90 -6.26 -17.68
CA THR A 322 -20.38 -7.62 -17.89
C THR A 322 -21.43 -8.50 -18.59
N PRO A 323 -21.51 -8.47 -19.92
CA PRO A 323 -22.45 -9.32 -20.67
C PRO A 323 -22.07 -10.80 -20.55
N VAL A 324 -23.07 -11.67 -20.41
CA VAL A 324 -22.89 -13.13 -20.38
C VAL A 324 -23.44 -13.71 -21.66
N SER A 325 -22.64 -14.49 -22.40
CA SER A 325 -23.07 -15.11 -23.65
C SER A 325 -22.62 -16.57 -23.72
N VAL A 326 -23.56 -17.49 -23.86
CA VAL A 326 -23.31 -18.93 -24.03
C VAL A 326 -23.74 -19.36 -25.42
N HIS A 327 -22.86 -20.08 -26.13
CA HIS A 327 -23.08 -20.43 -27.53
C HIS A 327 -22.77 -21.90 -27.83
N TYR A 328 -23.80 -22.67 -28.17
CA TYR A 328 -23.68 -24.07 -28.57
C TYR A 328 -23.64 -24.19 -30.10
N GLN A 329 -22.45 -24.37 -30.67
CA GLN A 329 -22.24 -24.51 -32.12
C GLN A 329 -22.55 -25.90 -32.66
N SER A 330 -22.41 -26.93 -31.83
CA SER A 330 -22.54 -28.35 -32.19
C SER A 330 -23.54 -29.07 -31.26
N TYR A 331 -23.75 -30.37 -31.48
CA TYR A 331 -24.66 -31.17 -30.67
C TYR A 331 -24.33 -31.06 -29.19
N CYS A 332 -25.33 -30.75 -28.37
CA CYS A 332 -25.16 -30.62 -26.92
C CYS A 332 -26.10 -31.55 -26.13
N HIS A 333 -25.56 -32.18 -25.09
CA HIS A 333 -26.26 -33.22 -24.31
C HIS A 333 -25.90 -33.13 -22.83
N ASN A 334 -26.91 -32.96 -21.97
CA ASN A 334 -26.73 -32.84 -20.52
C ASN A 334 -25.77 -31.71 -20.10
N THR A 335 -25.83 -30.57 -20.79
CA THR A 335 -25.04 -29.37 -20.49
C THR A 335 -25.96 -28.24 -20.04
N PRO A 336 -26.32 -28.16 -18.75
CA PRO A 336 -27.16 -27.07 -18.23
C PRO A 336 -26.41 -25.74 -18.21
N VAL A 337 -27.14 -24.64 -18.38
CA VAL A 337 -26.66 -23.27 -18.16
C VAL A 337 -27.32 -22.75 -16.89
N SER A 338 -26.51 -22.31 -15.92
CA SER A 338 -27.00 -21.69 -14.69
C SER A 338 -26.24 -20.41 -14.42
N ILE A 339 -26.95 -19.29 -14.35
CA ILE A 339 -26.41 -17.96 -14.05
C ILE A 339 -27.01 -17.49 -12.74
N HIS A 340 -26.15 -17.16 -11.78
CA HIS A 340 -26.58 -16.81 -10.42
C HIS A 340 -25.95 -15.50 -9.96
N TYR A 341 -26.78 -14.49 -9.73
CA TYR A 341 -26.36 -13.18 -9.28
C TYR A 341 -26.63 -13.00 -7.79
N GLN A 342 -25.57 -12.99 -6.99
CA GLN A 342 -25.65 -12.81 -5.53
C GLN A 342 -25.68 -11.33 -5.10
N SER A 343 -25.04 -10.45 -5.88
CA SER A 343 -24.94 -9.00 -5.61
C SER A 343 -25.66 -8.17 -6.67
N TYR A 344 -25.61 -6.84 -6.55
CA TYR A 344 -26.22 -5.92 -7.51
C TYR A 344 -25.67 -6.15 -8.93
N CYS A 345 -26.51 -6.07 -9.97
CA CYS A 345 -26.05 -6.12 -11.35
C CYS A 345 -26.62 -4.97 -12.19
N HIS A 346 -25.77 -4.36 -13.01
CA HIS A 346 -26.11 -3.23 -13.89
C HIS A 346 -25.56 -3.41 -15.30
N ASN A 347 -26.41 -3.30 -16.31
CA ASN A 347 -26.04 -3.41 -17.73
C ASN A 347 -25.30 -4.73 -18.06
N THR A 348 -25.83 -5.85 -17.59
CA THR A 348 -25.26 -7.19 -17.79
C THR A 348 -26.22 -8.05 -18.61
N PRO A 349 -26.32 -7.88 -19.94
CA PRO A 349 -27.24 -8.67 -20.74
C PRO A 349 -26.80 -10.13 -20.81
N GLU A 350 -27.77 -11.05 -20.73
CA GLU A 350 -27.55 -12.48 -20.80
C GLU A 350 -28.09 -13.04 -22.12
N SER A 351 -27.27 -13.80 -22.85
CA SER A 351 -27.66 -14.47 -24.07
C SER A 351 -27.27 -15.95 -24.08
N VAL A 352 -28.19 -16.82 -24.48
CA VAL A 352 -27.93 -18.24 -24.71
C VAL A 352 -28.41 -18.60 -26.11
N HIS A 353 -27.50 -19.09 -26.94
CA HIS A 353 -27.79 -19.39 -28.35
C HIS A 353 -27.44 -20.85 -28.68
N TYR A 354 -28.44 -21.58 -29.17
CA TYR A 354 -28.33 -22.97 -29.59
C TYR A 354 -28.36 -23.07 -31.12
N GLN A 355 -27.20 -23.26 -31.76
CA GLN A 355 -27.12 -23.41 -33.23
C GLN A 355 -27.48 -24.81 -33.72
N SER A 356 -27.24 -25.85 -32.91
CA SER A 356 -27.43 -27.26 -33.29
C SER A 356 -28.40 -27.97 -32.35
N TYR A 357 -28.64 -29.27 -32.59
CA TYR A 357 -29.53 -30.09 -31.79
C TYR A 357 -29.03 -30.18 -30.35
N CYS A 358 -29.90 -29.85 -29.39
CA CYS A 358 -29.61 -29.92 -27.97
C CYS A 358 -30.65 -30.71 -27.18
N HIS A 359 -30.15 -31.55 -26.28
CA HIS A 359 -30.94 -32.47 -25.47
C HIS A 359 -30.58 -32.36 -23.98
N ASN A 360 -31.57 -32.16 -23.11
CA ASN A 360 -31.39 -32.03 -21.65
C ASN A 360 -30.41 -30.90 -21.25
N THR A 361 -30.59 -29.71 -21.83
CA THR A 361 -29.73 -28.55 -21.58
C THR A 361 -30.57 -27.37 -21.07
N PRO A 362 -31.02 -27.42 -19.80
CA PRO A 362 -31.86 -26.37 -19.23
C PRO A 362 -31.09 -25.05 -19.08
N VAL A 363 -31.82 -23.93 -19.08
CA VAL A 363 -31.29 -22.60 -18.78
C VAL A 363 -31.96 -22.08 -17.52
N GLY A 364 -31.15 -21.75 -16.51
CA GLY A 364 -31.59 -21.12 -15.26
C GLY A 364 -30.90 -19.77 -15.05
N VAL A 365 -31.66 -18.72 -14.77
CA VAL A 365 -31.12 -17.41 -14.37
C VAL A 365 -31.76 -17.00 -13.05
N HIS A 366 -30.94 -16.64 -12.07
CA HIS A 366 -31.40 -16.37 -10.72
C HIS A 366 -30.80 -15.08 -10.16
N TYR A 367 -31.66 -14.10 -9.87
CA TYR A 367 -31.27 -12.82 -9.26
C TYR A 367 -31.64 -12.81 -7.78
N GLN A 368 -30.64 -12.88 -6.89
CA GLN A 368 -30.82 -12.77 -5.45
C GLN A 368 -30.92 -11.31 -4.96
N SER A 369 -30.26 -10.38 -5.66
CA SER A 369 -30.17 -8.97 -5.29
C SER A 369 -30.75 -8.05 -6.38
N TYR A 370 -30.61 -6.74 -6.19
CA TYR A 370 -31.12 -5.70 -7.10
C TYR A 370 -30.56 -5.91 -8.52
N CYS A 371 -31.37 -5.73 -9.56
CA CYS A 371 -30.90 -5.86 -10.95
C CYS A 371 -31.44 -4.74 -11.85
N HIS A 372 -30.60 -4.22 -12.75
CA HIS A 372 -30.95 -3.08 -13.60
C HIS A 372 -30.36 -3.22 -15.02
N ASN A 373 -31.21 -3.14 -16.05
CA ASN A 373 -30.81 -3.28 -17.46
C ASN A 373 -30.05 -4.60 -17.76
N THR A 374 -30.56 -5.73 -17.25
CA THR A 374 -29.99 -7.08 -17.45
C THR A 374 -30.98 -7.96 -18.23
N PRO A 375 -31.10 -7.76 -19.57
CA PRO A 375 -32.05 -8.51 -20.39
C PRO A 375 -31.62 -9.95 -20.63
N VAL A 376 -32.53 -10.90 -20.46
CA VAL A 376 -32.31 -12.32 -20.71
C VAL A 376 -32.84 -12.70 -22.09
N SER A 377 -31.98 -13.25 -22.95
CA SER A 377 -32.33 -13.72 -24.30
C SER A 377 -31.92 -15.18 -24.51
N VAL A 378 -32.87 -16.03 -24.90
CA VAL A 378 -32.61 -17.43 -25.25
C VAL A 378 -33.08 -17.70 -26.67
N HIS A 379 -32.20 -18.22 -27.52
CA HIS A 379 -32.46 -18.44 -28.93
C HIS A 379 -32.14 -19.88 -29.36
N TYR A 380 -33.17 -20.61 -29.80
CA TYR A 380 -33.06 -21.95 -30.36
C TYR A 380 -33.15 -21.89 -31.89
N GLN A 381 -32.01 -22.06 -32.57
CA GLN A 381 -31.95 -22.07 -34.04
C GLN A 381 -32.30 -23.45 -34.64
N SER A 382 -32.01 -24.54 -33.91
CA SER A 382 -32.24 -25.92 -34.36
C SER A 382 -33.16 -26.68 -33.40
N TYR A 383 -33.32 -27.99 -33.61
CA TYR A 383 -34.18 -28.85 -32.82
C TYR A 383 -33.78 -28.79 -31.34
N CYS A 384 -34.76 -28.75 -30.43
CA CYS A 384 -34.50 -28.77 -29.00
C CYS A 384 -35.39 -29.77 -28.24
N HIS A 385 -34.83 -30.47 -27.26
CA HIS A 385 -35.55 -31.49 -26.47
C HIS A 385 -35.18 -31.43 -25.00
N ASN A 386 -36.18 -31.32 -24.11
CA ASN A 386 -35.97 -31.23 -22.66
C ASN A 386 -35.01 -30.09 -22.26
N THR A 387 -35.11 -28.93 -22.90
CA THR A 387 -34.30 -27.72 -22.61
C THR A 387 -35.19 -26.61 -22.04
N PRO A 388 -35.68 -26.73 -20.78
CA PRO A 388 -36.53 -25.72 -20.18
C PRO A 388 -35.77 -24.41 -19.91
N VAL A 389 -36.49 -23.30 -19.85
CA VAL A 389 -35.97 -21.98 -19.48
C VAL A 389 -36.64 -21.53 -18.19
N GLY A 390 -35.84 -21.21 -17.17
CA GLY A 390 -36.28 -20.71 -15.87
C GLY A 390 -35.61 -19.39 -15.53
N VAL A 391 -36.39 -18.37 -15.21
CA VAL A 391 -35.87 -17.08 -14.71
C VAL A 391 -36.54 -16.74 -13.39
N HIS A 392 -35.74 -16.42 -12.38
CA HIS A 392 -36.21 -16.19 -11.02
C HIS A 392 -35.66 -14.86 -10.46
N TYR A 393 -36.57 -13.95 -10.12
CA TYR A 393 -36.26 -12.66 -9.52
C TYR A 393 -36.65 -12.67 -8.05
N GLN A 394 -35.66 -12.75 -7.15
CA GLN A 394 -35.88 -12.71 -5.70
C GLN A 394 -36.03 -11.29 -5.15
N SER A 395 -35.31 -10.33 -5.71
CA SER A 395 -35.27 -8.93 -5.27
C SER A 395 -35.79 -7.97 -6.34
N TYR A 396 -35.70 -6.66 -6.10
CA TYR A 396 -36.18 -5.66 -7.03
C TYR A 396 -35.39 -5.67 -8.33
N CYS A 397 -36.09 -5.65 -9.45
CA CYS A 397 -35.48 -5.59 -10.78
C CYS A 397 -36.16 -4.59 -11.70
N HIS A 398 -35.36 -3.92 -12.54
CA HIS A 398 -35.79 -2.86 -13.45
C HIS A 398 -35.20 -3.02 -14.86
N ASN A 399 -36.03 -2.93 -15.90
CA ASN A 399 -35.61 -3.03 -17.31
C ASN A 399 -34.86 -4.33 -17.65
N THR A 400 -35.35 -5.47 -17.19
CA THR A 400 -34.66 -6.77 -17.35
C THR A 400 -35.45 -7.77 -18.20
N PRO A 401 -35.89 -7.40 -19.42
CA PRO A 401 -36.84 -8.17 -20.21
C PRO A 401 -36.38 -9.60 -20.48
N VAL A 402 -37.33 -10.53 -20.58
CA VAL A 402 -37.07 -11.93 -20.93
C VAL A 402 -37.58 -12.19 -22.35
N SER A 403 -36.71 -12.67 -23.23
CA SER A 403 -37.05 -13.04 -24.61
C SER A 403 -36.62 -14.46 -24.91
N VAL A 404 -37.55 -15.29 -25.38
CA VAL A 404 -37.27 -16.67 -25.82
C VAL A 404 -37.76 -16.86 -27.25
N HIS A 405 -36.88 -17.35 -28.12
CA HIS A 405 -37.16 -17.51 -29.53
C HIS A 405 -36.86 -18.94 -30.02
N TYR A 406 -37.87 -19.59 -30.57
CA TYR A 406 -37.78 -20.94 -31.14
C TYR A 406 -37.91 -20.89 -32.67
N GLN A 407 -36.81 -21.13 -33.39
CA GLN A 407 -36.80 -21.16 -34.87
C GLN A 407 -37.23 -22.50 -35.44
N SER A 408 -36.95 -23.61 -34.75
CA SER A 408 -37.17 -24.98 -35.24
C SER A 408 -38.04 -25.80 -34.27
N TYR A 409 -38.17 -27.10 -34.52
CA TYR A 409 -38.99 -28.00 -33.71
C TYR A 409 -38.47 -28.11 -32.28
N CYS A 410 -39.35 -27.92 -31.30
CA CYS A 410 -38.99 -28.04 -29.90
C CYS A 410 -40.00 -28.87 -29.10
N HIS A 411 -39.47 -29.75 -28.24
CA HIS A 411 -40.25 -30.71 -27.46
C HIS A 411 -39.87 -30.67 -25.97
N ASN A 412 -40.87 -30.58 -25.09
CA ASN A 412 -40.69 -30.54 -23.63
C ASN A 412 -39.75 -29.41 -23.17
N THR A 413 -39.93 -28.21 -23.71
CA THR A 413 -39.08 -27.04 -23.42
C THR A 413 -39.91 -25.90 -22.80
N PRO A 414 -40.44 -26.09 -21.57
CA PRO A 414 -41.28 -25.08 -20.93
C PRO A 414 -40.48 -23.82 -20.60
N VAL A 415 -41.19 -22.70 -20.57
CA VAL A 415 -40.67 -21.41 -20.07
C VAL A 415 -41.36 -21.09 -18.75
N SER A 416 -40.57 -20.76 -17.73
CA SER A 416 -41.05 -20.36 -16.42
C SER A 416 -40.36 -19.08 -15.95
N VAL A 417 -41.14 -18.08 -15.56
CA VAL A 417 -40.65 -16.82 -15.01
C VAL A 417 -41.34 -16.54 -13.70
N HIS A 418 -40.56 -16.26 -12.66
CA HIS A 418 -41.05 -16.10 -11.31
C HIS A 418 -40.55 -14.80 -10.68
N TYR A 419 -41.49 -13.96 -10.23
CA TYR A 419 -41.23 -12.69 -9.57
C TYR A 419 -41.61 -12.80 -8.09
N GLN A 420 -40.62 -12.79 -7.19
CA GLN A 420 -40.85 -12.82 -5.74
C GLN A 420 -41.04 -11.43 -5.14
N SER A 421 -40.39 -10.41 -5.70
CA SER A 421 -40.37 -9.05 -5.17
C SER A 421 -40.82 -8.02 -6.23
N TYR A 422 -40.76 -6.74 -5.87
CA TYR A 422 -41.17 -5.62 -6.71
C TYR A 422 -40.46 -5.62 -8.06
N CYS A 423 -41.18 -5.40 -9.15
CA CYS A 423 -40.56 -5.43 -10.47
C CYS A 423 -41.11 -4.36 -11.42
N HIS A 424 -40.26 -3.84 -12.32
CA HIS A 424 -40.64 -2.74 -13.21
C HIS A 424 -40.05 -2.88 -14.62
N ASN A 425 -40.90 -2.75 -15.65
CA ASN A 425 -40.51 -2.81 -17.06
C ASN A 425 -39.73 -4.09 -17.42
N ILE A 426 -40.29 -5.23 -17.03
CA ILE A 426 -39.76 -6.57 -17.31
C ILE A 426 -40.76 -7.34 -18.17
N PRO A 427 -40.92 -7.00 -19.47
CA PRO A 427 -41.78 -7.75 -20.35
C PRO A 427 -41.22 -9.16 -20.60
N VAL A 428 -42.13 -10.12 -20.80
CA VAL A 428 -41.80 -11.48 -21.22
C VAL A 428 -42.31 -11.68 -22.64
N SER A 429 -41.42 -12.07 -23.56
CA SER A 429 -41.76 -12.34 -24.96
C SER A 429 -41.32 -13.74 -25.35
N VAL A 430 -42.25 -14.57 -25.82
CA VAL A 430 -41.96 -15.92 -26.33
C VAL A 430 -42.46 -16.06 -27.76
N HIS A 431 -41.60 -16.51 -28.67
CA HIS A 431 -41.91 -16.59 -30.09
C HIS A 431 -41.60 -17.96 -30.66
N TYR A 432 -42.62 -18.62 -31.22
CA TYR A 432 -42.51 -19.90 -31.90
C TYR A 432 -42.64 -19.72 -33.41
N GLN A 433 -41.55 -19.93 -34.16
CA GLN A 433 -41.54 -19.88 -35.63
C GLN A 433 -42.00 -21.19 -36.28
N SER A 434 -41.71 -22.32 -35.63
CA SER A 434 -41.96 -23.67 -36.17
C SER A 434 -42.75 -24.52 -35.18
N TYR A 435 -42.79 -25.83 -35.41
CA TYR A 435 -43.56 -26.79 -34.65
C TYR A 435 -43.14 -26.83 -33.17
N CYS A 436 -44.10 -26.79 -32.25
CA CYS A 436 -43.81 -26.91 -30.83
C CYS A 436 -44.72 -27.93 -30.11
N HIS A 437 -44.16 -28.68 -29.15
CA HIS A 437 -44.88 -29.74 -28.44
C HIS A 437 -44.51 -29.78 -26.95
N ASN A 438 -45.50 -29.72 -26.06
CA ASN A 438 -45.27 -29.71 -24.60
C ASN A 438 -44.32 -28.58 -24.14
N THR A 439 -44.47 -27.39 -24.70
CA THR A 439 -43.66 -26.21 -24.35
C THR A 439 -44.55 -25.13 -23.71
N PRO A 440 -45.13 -25.36 -22.52
CA PRO A 440 -45.97 -24.37 -21.86
C PRO A 440 -45.17 -23.15 -21.43
N VAL A 441 -45.84 -22.00 -21.34
CA VAL A 441 -45.29 -20.76 -20.79
C VAL A 441 -46.01 -20.47 -19.47
N SER A 442 -45.25 -20.29 -18.39
CA SER A 442 -45.77 -19.98 -17.07
C SER A 442 -45.10 -18.73 -16.51
N VAL A 443 -45.90 -17.77 -16.07
CA VAL A 443 -45.41 -16.55 -15.44
C VAL A 443 -46.13 -16.36 -14.11
N HIS A 444 -45.36 -16.10 -13.06
CA HIS A 444 -45.88 -16.07 -11.70
C HIS A 444 -45.43 -14.81 -10.96
N TYR A 445 -46.40 -14.06 -10.46
CA TYR A 445 -46.21 -12.81 -9.73
C TYR A 445 -46.58 -13.00 -8.26
N GLN A 446 -45.59 -12.97 -7.36
CA GLN A 446 -45.82 -12.98 -5.91
C GLN A 446 -45.91 -11.58 -5.30
N SER A 447 -45.34 -10.57 -5.97
CA SER A 447 -45.33 -9.17 -5.52
C SER A 447 -45.79 -8.21 -6.63
N TYR A 448 -45.83 -6.90 -6.33
CA TYR A 448 -46.28 -5.87 -7.25
C TYR A 448 -45.31 -5.68 -8.41
N CYS A 449 -45.83 -5.81 -9.62
CA CYS A 449 -45.07 -5.63 -10.85
C CYS A 449 -45.76 -4.61 -11.76
N HIS A 450 -44.99 -3.67 -12.29
CA HIS A 450 -45.48 -2.61 -13.16
C HIS A 450 -44.85 -2.72 -14.55
N ASN A 451 -45.67 -2.57 -15.59
CA ASN A 451 -45.23 -2.61 -16.99
C ASN A 451 -44.50 -3.92 -17.37
N THR A 452 -45.06 -5.07 -16.99
CA THR A 452 -44.51 -6.41 -17.28
C THR A 452 -45.46 -7.23 -18.16
N PRO A 453 -45.73 -6.82 -19.41
CA PRO A 453 -46.62 -7.57 -20.28
C PRO A 453 -46.02 -8.93 -20.65
N VAL A 454 -46.89 -9.92 -20.81
CA VAL A 454 -46.53 -11.26 -21.32
C VAL A 454 -47.08 -11.39 -22.74
N SER A 455 -46.19 -11.60 -23.71
CA SER A 455 -46.53 -11.75 -25.13
C SER A 455 -46.06 -13.11 -25.62
N VAL A 456 -46.98 -13.93 -26.12
CA VAL A 456 -46.64 -15.22 -26.73
C VAL A 456 -47.18 -15.27 -28.14
N HIS A 457 -46.33 -15.60 -29.10
CA HIS A 457 -46.67 -15.60 -30.52
C HIS A 457 -46.36 -16.95 -31.16
N TYR A 458 -47.32 -17.46 -31.93
CA TYR A 458 -47.24 -18.74 -32.64
C TYR A 458 -47.35 -18.50 -34.14
N GLN A 459 -46.31 -18.85 -34.90
CA GLN A 459 -46.33 -18.78 -36.38
C GLN A 459 -46.69 -20.11 -37.04
N SER A 460 -46.59 -21.23 -36.31
CA SER A 460 -46.82 -22.58 -36.82
C SER A 460 -47.62 -23.42 -35.82
N TYR A 461 -47.75 -24.73 -36.09
CA TYR A 461 -48.53 -25.64 -35.28
C TYR A 461 -47.87 -25.92 -33.93
N CYS A 462 -48.65 -25.75 -32.86
CA CYS A 462 -48.22 -26.01 -31.50
C CYS A 462 -49.24 -26.87 -30.75
N HIS A 463 -48.74 -27.88 -30.03
CA HIS A 463 -49.56 -28.85 -29.31
C HIS A 463 -49.18 -28.91 -27.84
N ASN A 464 -50.19 -28.83 -26.96
CA ASN A 464 -50.02 -28.85 -25.51
C ASN A 464 -49.04 -27.77 -25.00
N THR A 465 -49.24 -26.53 -25.46
CA THR A 465 -48.39 -25.37 -25.11
C THR A 465 -49.21 -24.26 -24.46
N PRO A 466 -49.88 -24.54 -23.32
CA PRO A 466 -50.71 -23.54 -22.64
C PRO A 466 -49.86 -22.37 -22.12
N VAL A 467 -50.46 -21.19 -22.08
CA VAL A 467 -49.91 -20.00 -21.44
C VAL A 467 -50.67 -19.77 -20.13
N SER A 468 -49.95 -19.73 -19.01
CA SER A 468 -50.52 -19.53 -17.68
C SER A 468 -49.87 -18.33 -17.00
N VAL A 469 -50.69 -17.39 -16.54
CA VAL A 469 -50.22 -16.22 -15.78
C VAL A 469 -50.93 -16.21 -14.44
N HIS A 470 -50.14 -16.28 -13.37
CA HIS A 470 -50.63 -16.38 -11.99
C HIS A 470 -50.22 -15.17 -11.17
N TYR A 471 -51.18 -14.60 -10.45
CA TYR A 471 -50.96 -13.50 -9.51
C TYR A 471 -51.32 -13.97 -8.10
N LEU A 472 -50.40 -13.82 -7.15
CA LEU A 472 -50.60 -14.22 -5.75
C LEU A 472 -51.12 -13.08 -4.85
N ILE A 473 -51.27 -11.86 -5.39
CA ILE A 473 -51.79 -10.71 -4.63
C ILE A 473 -53.31 -10.58 -4.80
N VAL A 474 -54.02 -10.97 -3.74
CA VAL A 474 -55.39 -10.56 -3.45
C VAL A 474 -55.33 -9.26 -2.64
N THR A 475 -55.49 -8.12 -3.30
CA THR A 475 -56.03 -6.91 -2.66
C THR A 475 -57.08 -6.32 -3.58
N ILE A 476 -58.34 -6.72 -3.37
CA ILE A 476 -59.50 -6.03 -3.90
C ILE A 476 -59.61 -4.72 -3.11
N LEU A 477 -59.17 -3.60 -3.69
CA LEU A 477 -59.61 -2.28 -3.24
C LEU A 477 -61.07 -2.12 -3.69
N ILE A 478 -62.01 -2.49 -2.82
CA ILE A 478 -63.41 -2.11 -2.97
C ILE A 478 -63.49 -0.61 -2.69
N HIS A 479 -63.55 0.21 -3.74
CA HIS A 479 -64.02 1.58 -3.60
C HIS A 479 -65.52 1.55 -3.29
N TYR A 480 -65.89 1.78 -2.03
CA TYR A 480 -67.24 2.23 -1.70
C TYR A 480 -67.39 3.67 -2.21
N GLN A 481 -68.24 3.87 -3.22
CA GLN A 481 -68.83 5.19 -3.48
C GLN A 481 -70.04 5.33 -2.55
N SER A 482 -69.99 6.31 -1.66
CA SER A 482 -71.14 6.80 -0.89
C SER A 482 -72.01 7.72 -1.74
#